data_AF-A0A523ZTC0-F1
#
_entry.id   AF-A0A523ZTC0-F1
#
_cell.length_a   1.000
_cell.length_b   1.000
_cell.length_c   1.000
_cell.angle_alpha   90.00
_cell.angle_beta   90.00
_cell.angle_gamma   90.00
#
_symmetry.space_group_name_H-M   'P 1'
#
loop_
_entity.id
_entity.type
_entity.pdbx_description
1 polymer ?
#
loop_
_entity_poly.entity_id
_entity_poly.type
_entity_poly.pdbx_seq_one_letter_code
_entity_poly.pdbx_strand_id
1 'polypeptide(L)'
;MNADDTRINLLACFKEVGLPVSTSISRNTFLTNVPIVKLSVNERPAEHFMVDVGDEKNRVEVLNTDKDFKQLILLVKEPKREYTVPRADRDGNIKQIKEYTDPTERRYLMGLDEKHLFISGLPKEDINTVAEAHQALKHTAVVEAEEEGKEVKRQGEYFFIPLSEKEEEEFLAKVDRDKKIKCKKDRLSRRGQRPHFVKRLIRMRRGRKVYAQGIVSHEQHNPLILSNWHMVYRNRETESPGINGFVD
;
A
#
# COMPACT_ATOMS: atom_id res chain seq x y z
N MET A 1 12.29 21.88 1.31
CA MET A 1 13.23 21.21 2.25
C MET A 1 14.25 20.50 1.37
N ASN A 2 15.56 20.68 1.56
CA ASN A 2 16.52 20.03 0.68
C ASN A 2 16.62 18.52 1.01
N ALA A 3 17.29 17.73 0.15
CA ALA A 3 17.36 16.28 0.34
C ALA A 3 18.06 15.86 1.66
N ASP A 4 19.00 16.65 2.16
CA ASP A 4 19.68 16.39 3.43
C ASP A 4 18.77 16.63 4.63
N ASP A 5 18.01 17.72 4.63
CA ASP A 5 17.01 18.01 5.66
C ASP A 5 15.95 16.90 5.72
N THR A 6 15.43 16.48 4.55
CA THR A 6 14.47 15.37 4.45
C THR A 6 15.08 14.09 4.98
N ARG A 7 16.34 13.80 4.64
CA ARG A 7 17.07 12.63 5.15
C ARG A 7 17.19 12.65 6.67
N ILE A 8 17.61 13.78 7.24
CA ILE A 8 17.81 13.92 8.70
C ILE A 8 16.47 13.77 9.42
N ASN A 9 15.42 14.42 8.92
CA ASN A 9 14.08 14.33 9.50
C ASN A 9 13.53 12.90 9.48
N LEU A 10 13.58 12.23 8.32
CA LEU A 10 13.12 10.84 8.20
C LEU A 10 13.92 9.89 9.10
N LEU A 11 15.25 10.03 9.14
CA LEU A 11 16.09 9.22 10.03
C LEU A 11 15.71 9.40 11.50
N ALA A 12 15.45 10.64 11.93
CA ALA A 12 15.04 10.93 13.30
C ALA A 12 13.69 10.29 13.63
N CYS A 13 12.68 10.45 12.78
CA CYS A 13 11.34 9.87 12.99
C CYS A 13 11.36 8.34 12.99
N PHE A 14 12.11 7.70 12.08
CA PHE A 14 12.21 6.24 12.07
C PHE A 14 12.93 5.69 13.32
N LYS A 15 13.97 6.39 13.80
CA LYS A 15 14.60 6.05 15.09
C LYS A 15 13.64 6.21 16.26
N GLU A 16 12.83 7.26 16.25
CA GLU A 16 11.83 7.52 17.29
C GLU A 16 10.80 6.39 17.41
N VAL A 17 10.34 5.85 16.28
CA VAL A 17 9.42 4.68 16.24
C VAL A 17 10.12 3.34 16.48
N GLY A 18 11.41 3.35 16.81
CA GLY A 18 12.17 2.15 17.13
C GLY A 18 12.52 1.29 15.91
N LEU A 19 12.57 1.88 14.71
CA LEU A 19 13.07 1.22 13.51
C LEU A 19 14.56 1.55 13.30
N PRO A 20 15.46 0.55 13.41
CA PRO A 20 16.90 0.77 13.25
C PRO A 20 17.23 0.90 11.76
N VAL A 21 17.08 2.12 11.23
CA VAL A 21 17.40 2.43 9.84
C VAL A 21 18.69 3.24 9.71
N SER A 22 19.36 3.07 8.59
CA SER A 22 20.46 3.88 8.09
C SER A 22 19.98 4.69 6.90
N THR A 23 20.59 5.85 6.64
CA THR A 23 20.27 6.65 5.46
C THR A 23 21.48 6.88 4.57
N SER A 24 21.21 6.89 3.27
CA SER A 24 22.15 7.32 2.24
C SER A 24 21.41 8.19 1.22
N ILE A 25 22.11 9.16 0.63
CA ILE A 25 21.62 9.91 -0.52
C ILE A 25 22.28 9.32 -1.76
N SER A 26 21.48 8.99 -2.76
CA SER A 26 21.95 8.70 -4.11
C SER A 26 21.29 9.67 -5.09
N ARG A 27 21.71 9.64 -6.35
CA ARG A 27 21.05 10.36 -7.44
C ARG A 27 20.63 9.38 -8.50
N ASN A 28 19.44 9.57 -9.06
CA ASN A 28 19.05 8.81 -10.24
C ASN A 28 19.81 9.33 -11.47
N THR A 29 20.87 8.63 -11.86
CA THR A 29 21.74 9.02 -12.98
C THR A 29 21.13 8.74 -14.35
N PHE A 30 20.04 7.98 -14.44
CA PHE A 30 19.53 7.47 -15.72
C PHE A 30 18.49 8.38 -16.39
N LEU A 31 17.80 9.26 -15.66
CA LEU A 31 16.67 10.02 -16.22
C LEU A 31 16.59 11.50 -15.80
N THR A 32 16.77 11.82 -14.52
CA THR A 32 16.35 13.13 -13.99
C THR A 32 17.37 13.82 -13.08
N ASN A 33 18.48 13.17 -12.71
CA ASN A 33 19.47 13.68 -11.73
C ASN A 33 18.83 14.14 -10.40
N VAL A 34 17.72 13.53 -10.05
CA VAL A 34 16.95 13.87 -8.85
C VAL A 34 17.53 13.15 -7.63
N PRO A 35 17.68 13.84 -6.48
CA PRO A 35 18.16 13.22 -5.25
C PRO A 35 17.15 12.21 -4.69
N ILE A 36 17.65 11.02 -4.39
CA ILE A 36 16.89 9.96 -3.74
C ILE A 36 17.44 9.76 -2.33
N VAL A 37 16.55 9.86 -1.35
CA VAL A 37 16.83 9.46 0.03
C VAL A 37 16.50 7.98 0.16
N LYS A 38 17.52 7.17 0.40
CA LYS A 38 17.36 5.73 0.69
C LYS A 38 17.50 5.49 2.19
N LEU A 39 16.49 4.84 2.77
CA LEU A 39 16.44 4.42 4.17
C LEU A 39 16.53 2.89 4.24
N SER A 40 17.66 2.33 4.67
CA SER A 40 17.85 0.86 4.73
C SER A 40 17.76 0.36 6.16
N VAL A 41 17.07 -0.76 6.40
CA VAL A 41 17.05 -1.38 7.73
C VAL A 41 18.43 -1.96 8.04
N ASN A 42 19.03 -1.59 9.17
CA ASN A 42 20.41 -1.96 9.51
C ASN A 42 20.62 -3.49 9.54
N GLU A 43 19.67 -4.22 10.09
CA GLU A 43 19.71 -5.67 10.19
C GLU A 43 19.37 -6.37 8.86
N ARG A 44 18.77 -5.63 7.91
CA ARG A 44 18.26 -6.16 6.64
C ARG A 44 18.48 -5.14 5.51
N PRO A 45 19.74 -4.91 5.10
CA PRO A 45 20.07 -3.85 4.15
C PRO A 45 19.45 -4.02 2.75
N ALA A 46 18.92 -5.20 2.43
CA ALA A 46 18.12 -5.44 1.23
C ALA A 46 16.76 -4.73 1.28
N GLU A 47 16.16 -4.59 2.47
CA GLU A 47 14.91 -3.87 2.68
C GLU A 47 15.19 -2.39 2.92
N HIS A 48 14.58 -1.56 2.08
CA HIS A 48 14.77 -0.13 2.16
C HIS A 48 13.57 0.64 1.65
N PHE A 49 13.33 1.82 2.22
CA PHE A 49 12.48 2.82 1.58
C PHE A 49 13.30 3.67 0.63
N MET A 50 12.72 3.99 -0.52
CA MET A 50 13.24 5.01 -1.43
C MET A 50 12.26 6.17 -1.46
N VAL A 51 12.74 7.34 -1.09
CA VAL A 51 11.97 8.58 -1.17
C VAL A 51 12.63 9.46 -2.21
N ASP A 52 11.95 9.62 -3.34
CA ASP A 52 12.33 10.61 -4.33
C ASP A 52 11.90 11.99 -3.80
N VAL A 53 12.89 12.83 -3.46
CA VAL A 53 12.61 14.17 -2.90
C VAL A 53 12.16 15.11 -4.01
N GLY A 54 12.53 14.84 -5.26
CA GLY A 54 12.16 15.69 -6.39
C GLY A 54 12.87 17.05 -6.37
N ASP A 55 12.09 18.07 -6.77
CA ASP A 55 12.51 19.47 -6.82
C ASP A 55 12.57 20.07 -5.40
N GLU A 56 13.40 21.09 -5.20
CA GLU A 56 13.56 21.77 -3.90
C GLU A 56 12.25 22.39 -3.34
N LYS A 57 11.29 22.67 -4.23
CA LYS A 57 9.96 23.18 -3.88
C LYS A 57 9.00 22.08 -3.41
N ASN A 58 9.36 20.81 -3.55
CA ASN A 58 8.61 19.73 -2.93
C ASN A 58 8.70 19.82 -1.41
N ARG A 59 7.59 19.47 -0.78
CA ARG A 59 7.49 19.34 0.68
C ARG A 59 7.29 17.87 1.00
N VAL A 60 8.29 17.28 1.62
CA VAL A 60 8.27 15.92 2.16
C VAL A 60 8.37 16.04 3.68
N GLU A 61 7.36 15.58 4.40
CA GLU A 61 7.34 15.72 5.87
C GLU A 61 6.65 14.56 6.55
N VAL A 62 7.10 14.24 7.76
CA VAL A 62 6.42 13.28 8.63
C VAL A 62 5.34 14.01 9.42
N LEU A 63 4.09 13.60 9.26
CA LEU A 63 2.93 14.20 9.92
C LEU A 63 2.67 13.60 11.31
N ASN A 64 2.91 12.30 11.45
CA ASN A 64 2.67 11.57 12.68
C ASN A 64 3.55 10.32 12.73
N THR A 65 3.87 9.89 13.95
CA THR A 65 4.61 8.68 14.29
C THR A 65 3.82 7.87 15.31
N ASP A 66 3.97 6.55 15.25
CA ASP A 66 3.37 5.62 16.20
C ASP A 66 4.40 4.53 16.55
N LYS A 67 4.74 4.44 17.84
CA LYS A 67 5.77 3.52 18.35
C LYS A 67 5.26 2.09 18.49
N ASP A 68 3.98 1.92 18.80
CA ASP A 68 3.39 0.60 19.01
C ASP A 68 3.27 -0.13 17.68
N PHE A 69 2.88 0.60 16.64
CA PHE A 69 2.85 0.09 15.27
C PHE A 69 4.20 0.16 14.55
N LYS A 70 5.18 0.90 15.09
CA LYS A 70 6.47 1.20 14.42
C LYS A 70 6.27 1.83 13.04
N GLN A 71 5.38 2.81 12.96
CA GLN A 71 4.88 3.36 11.71
C GLN A 71 4.87 4.89 11.74
N LEU A 72 4.81 5.50 10.56
CA LEU A 72 4.67 6.94 10.39
C LEU A 72 3.79 7.29 9.19
N ILE A 73 3.29 8.52 9.18
CA ILE A 73 2.60 9.13 8.04
C ILE A 73 3.54 10.10 7.34
N LEU A 74 3.82 9.83 6.06
CA LEU A 74 4.62 10.70 5.20
C LEU A 74 3.71 11.51 4.27
N LEU A 75 3.81 12.83 4.31
CA LEU A 75 3.25 13.74 3.31
C LEU A 75 4.26 13.97 2.20
N VAL A 76 3.79 13.93 0.95
CA VAL A 76 4.51 14.39 -0.23
C VAL A 76 3.62 15.39 -0.96
N LYS A 77 4.03 16.66 -0.96
CA LYS A 77 3.34 17.74 -1.65
C LYS A 77 4.23 18.31 -2.75
N GLU A 78 3.75 18.22 -3.98
CA GLU A 78 4.42 18.73 -5.17
C GLU A 78 3.64 19.93 -5.71
N PRO A 79 4.23 21.13 -5.75
CA PRO A 79 3.57 22.28 -6.31
C PRO A 79 3.45 22.17 -7.84
N LYS A 80 2.53 22.96 -8.41
CA LYS A 80 2.45 23.19 -9.85
C LYS A 80 3.80 23.69 -10.39
N ARG A 81 4.32 23.02 -11.43
CA ARG A 81 5.58 23.40 -12.08
C ARG A 81 5.34 23.73 -13.54
N GLU A 82 6.08 24.71 -14.04
CA GLU A 82 6.21 24.96 -15.47
C GLU A 82 7.34 24.07 -16.01
N TYR A 83 7.10 23.40 -17.13
CA TYR A 83 8.13 22.70 -17.89
C TYR A 83 7.94 22.97 -19.38
N THR A 84 9.00 22.75 -20.16
CA THR A 84 8.97 23.00 -21.59
C THR A 84 9.08 21.68 -22.33
N VAL A 85 8.17 21.43 -23.26
CA VAL A 85 8.19 20.27 -24.14
C VAL A 85 8.45 20.68 -25.59
N PRO A 86 9.34 19.99 -26.31
CA PRO A 86 9.46 20.16 -27.74
C PRO A 86 8.24 19.54 -28.44
N ARG A 87 7.49 20.34 -29.20
CA ARG A 87 6.46 19.86 -30.13
C ARG A 87 6.75 20.34 -31.53
N ALA A 88 6.64 19.44 -32.50
CA ALA A 88 6.65 19.81 -33.91
C ALA A 88 5.36 20.57 -34.27
N ASP A 89 5.49 21.67 -35.00
CA ASP A 89 4.35 22.31 -35.64
C ASP A 89 3.99 21.62 -36.98
N ARG A 90 2.97 22.16 -37.68
CA ARG A 90 2.49 21.59 -38.96
C ARG A 90 3.55 21.57 -40.06
N ASP A 91 4.55 22.43 -39.95
CA ASP A 91 5.64 22.56 -40.92
C ASP A 91 6.88 21.76 -40.50
N GLY A 92 6.79 20.99 -39.40
CA GLY A 92 7.87 20.16 -38.87
C GLY A 92 8.89 20.90 -38.00
N ASN A 93 8.68 22.19 -37.71
CA ASN A 93 9.59 22.96 -36.85
C ASN A 93 9.34 22.63 -35.38
N ILE A 94 10.41 22.35 -34.63
CA ILE A 94 10.31 22.09 -33.18
C ILE A 94 10.10 23.42 -32.46
N LYS A 95 8.93 23.59 -31.85
CA LYS A 95 8.60 24.68 -30.95
C LYS A 95 8.64 24.21 -29.49
N GLN A 96 9.23 25.04 -28.66
CA GLN A 96 9.27 24.86 -27.21
C GLN A 96 7.95 25.38 -26.63
N ILE A 97 7.10 24.48 -26.13
CA ILE A 97 5.80 24.82 -25.55
C ILE A 97 5.89 24.72 -24.03
N LYS A 98 5.45 25.76 -23.33
CA LYS A 98 5.29 25.76 -21.89
C LYS A 98 4.06 24.94 -21.51
N GLU A 99 4.27 23.91 -20.72
CA GLU A 99 3.23 23.11 -20.08
C GLU A 99 3.38 23.20 -18.56
N TYR A 100 2.33 22.81 -17.85
CA TYR A 100 2.32 22.84 -16.40
C TYR A 100 1.90 21.49 -15.83
N THR A 101 2.49 21.10 -14.71
CA THR A 101 2.01 20.00 -13.89
C THR A 101 0.86 20.46 -13.01
N ASP A 102 -0.07 19.58 -12.68
CA ASP A 102 -1.01 19.86 -11.61
C ASP A 102 -0.31 19.74 -10.24
N PRO A 103 -0.68 20.56 -9.24
CA PRO A 103 -0.20 20.34 -7.89
C PRO A 103 -0.72 19.00 -7.37
N THR A 104 0.12 18.24 -6.68
CA THR A 104 -0.29 16.98 -6.06
C THR A 104 0.00 16.99 -4.58
N GLU A 105 -0.91 16.43 -3.79
CA GLU A 105 -0.71 16.16 -2.38
C GLU A 105 -1.03 14.69 -2.14
N ARG A 106 -0.06 13.95 -1.60
CA ARG A 106 -0.18 12.51 -1.36
C ARG A 106 0.31 12.19 0.02
N ARG A 107 -0.30 11.18 0.64
CA ARG A 107 0.09 10.68 1.94
C ARG A 107 0.31 9.19 1.91
N TYR A 108 1.27 8.73 2.69
CA TYR A 108 1.68 7.35 2.76
C TYR A 108 1.78 6.91 4.21
N LEU A 109 1.19 5.75 4.51
CA LEU A 109 1.53 5.00 5.71
C LEU A 109 2.78 4.17 5.42
N MET A 110 3.80 4.32 6.24
CA MET A 110 5.09 3.63 6.08
C MET A 110 5.54 3.05 7.40
N GLY A 111 6.19 1.88 7.36
CA GLY A 111 6.77 1.30 8.56
C GLY A 111 7.04 -0.19 8.39
N LEU A 112 7.00 -0.90 9.52
CA LEU A 112 7.18 -2.35 9.56
C LEU A 112 5.84 -3.03 9.75
N ASP A 113 5.55 -4.07 8.96
CA ASP A 113 4.41 -4.97 9.15
C ASP A 113 4.92 -6.40 9.30
N GLU A 114 4.67 -6.98 10.48
CA GLU A 114 5.24 -8.24 10.97
C GLU A 114 6.78 -8.30 10.86
N LYS A 115 7.27 -8.65 9.67
CA LYS A 115 8.68 -8.87 9.37
C LYS A 115 9.23 -7.92 8.32
N HIS A 116 8.43 -7.22 7.52
CA HIS A 116 8.94 -6.49 6.36
C HIS A 116 8.54 -5.02 6.37
N LEU A 117 9.40 -4.19 5.77
CA LEU A 117 9.02 -2.81 5.46
C LEU A 117 7.86 -2.78 4.46
N PHE A 118 6.95 -1.83 4.65
CA PHE A 118 5.85 -1.59 3.72
C PHE A 118 5.57 -0.10 3.54
N ILE A 119 4.97 0.23 2.39
CA ILE A 119 4.42 1.54 2.08
C ILE A 119 3.00 1.34 1.54
N SER A 120 2.06 2.15 1.99
CA SER A 120 0.69 2.17 1.46
C SER A 120 0.24 3.60 1.23
N GLY A 121 -0.25 3.90 0.02
CA GLY A 121 -0.88 5.18 -0.27
C GLY A 121 -2.20 5.31 0.49
N LEU A 122 -2.50 6.53 0.96
CA LEU A 122 -3.74 6.81 1.66
C LEU A 122 -4.84 7.28 0.70
N PRO A 123 -6.07 6.79 0.86
CA PRO A 123 -7.18 7.09 -0.07
C PRO A 123 -7.70 8.53 0.06
N LYS A 124 -7.35 9.25 1.12
CA LYS A 124 -7.79 10.63 1.37
C LYS A 124 -6.63 11.53 1.76
N GLU A 125 -6.75 12.79 1.37
CA GLU A 125 -5.78 13.86 1.64
C GLU A 125 -5.99 14.55 2.99
N ASP A 126 -6.83 14.05 3.90
CA ASP A 126 -7.07 14.63 5.23
C ASP A 126 -6.58 13.74 6.40
N ILE A 127 -6.08 12.54 6.09
CA ILE A 127 -5.55 11.59 7.07
C ILE A 127 -4.17 12.05 7.55
N ASN A 128 -4.01 12.31 8.86
CA ASN A 128 -2.77 12.82 9.43
C ASN A 128 -2.16 11.91 10.50
N THR A 129 -2.91 10.91 10.99
CA THR A 129 -2.42 9.99 12.03
C THR A 129 -2.36 8.54 11.54
N VAL A 130 -1.50 7.74 12.18
CA VAL A 130 -1.40 6.29 11.91
C VAL A 130 -2.73 5.60 12.20
N ALA A 131 -3.42 5.96 13.28
CA ALA A 131 -4.73 5.41 13.61
C ALA A 131 -5.79 5.69 12.53
N GLU A 132 -5.89 6.94 12.06
CA GLU A 132 -6.78 7.30 10.94
C GLU A 132 -6.42 6.56 9.65
N ALA A 133 -5.13 6.37 9.37
CA ALA A 133 -4.67 5.62 8.21
C ALA A 133 -5.11 4.15 8.25
N HIS A 134 -4.96 3.47 9.40
CA HIS A 134 -5.47 2.11 9.58
C HIS A 134 -6.97 2.04 9.34
N GLN A 135 -7.73 3.00 9.87
CA GLN A 135 -9.19 3.04 9.66
C GLN A 135 -9.57 3.32 8.20
N ALA A 136 -8.88 4.25 7.55
CA ALA A 136 -9.16 4.60 6.16
C ALA A 136 -8.81 3.50 5.16
N LEU A 137 -7.80 2.68 5.46
CA LEU A 137 -7.38 1.55 4.62
C LEU A 137 -8.32 0.33 4.73
N LYS A 138 -9.17 0.25 5.76
CA LYS A 138 -10.17 -0.82 5.89
C LYS A 138 -11.27 -0.67 4.84
N HIS A 139 -11.68 -1.80 4.27
CA HIS A 139 -12.89 -1.86 3.44
C HIS A 139 -14.14 -1.60 4.29
N THR A 140 -15.20 -1.01 3.74
CA THR A 140 -16.44 -0.71 4.50
C THR A 140 -17.01 -1.94 5.22
N ALA A 141 -17.12 -3.06 4.49
CA ALA A 141 -17.52 -4.35 5.05
C ALA A 141 -16.65 -4.84 6.23
N VAL A 142 -15.36 -4.46 6.28
CA VAL A 142 -14.48 -4.80 7.42
C VAL A 142 -14.84 -3.98 8.64
N VAL A 143 -15.08 -2.68 8.46
CA VAL A 143 -15.51 -1.78 9.54
C VAL A 143 -16.84 -2.26 10.12
N GLU A 144 -17.82 -2.53 9.25
CA GLU A 144 -19.14 -3.07 9.64
C GLU A 144 -18.98 -4.39 10.43
N ALA A 145 -18.12 -5.29 9.98
CA ALA A 145 -17.89 -6.56 10.67
C ALA A 145 -17.22 -6.39 12.05
N GLU A 146 -16.27 -5.48 12.19
CA GLU A 146 -15.65 -5.17 13.48
C GLU A 146 -16.65 -4.53 14.46
N GLU A 147 -17.53 -3.65 13.97
CA GLU A 147 -18.63 -3.05 14.76
C GLU A 147 -19.64 -4.11 15.23
N GLU A 148 -19.88 -5.13 14.41
CA GLU A 148 -20.66 -6.33 14.78
C GLU A 148 -19.91 -7.27 15.76
N GLY A 149 -18.67 -6.96 16.12
CA GLY A 149 -17.85 -7.76 17.04
C GLY A 149 -17.23 -9.01 16.39
N LYS A 150 -17.18 -9.10 15.06
CA LYS A 150 -16.53 -10.21 14.36
C LYS A 150 -15.00 -10.09 14.48
N GLU A 151 -14.35 -11.22 14.73
CA GLU A 151 -12.89 -11.30 14.74
C GLU A 151 -12.34 -11.26 13.30
N VAL A 152 -12.14 -10.05 12.77
CA VAL A 152 -11.54 -9.86 11.45
C VAL A 152 -10.05 -10.13 11.52
N LYS A 153 -9.56 -11.04 10.67
CA LYS A 153 -8.13 -11.33 10.52
C LYS A 153 -7.55 -10.53 9.36
N ARG A 154 -6.27 -10.15 9.46
CA ARG A 154 -5.55 -9.41 8.40
C ARG A 154 -4.23 -10.11 8.08
N GLN A 155 -3.85 -10.09 6.81
CA GLN A 155 -2.50 -10.45 6.36
C GLN A 155 -2.13 -9.58 5.15
N GLY A 156 -1.13 -8.72 5.30
CA GLY A 156 -0.72 -7.75 4.28
C GLY A 156 -1.88 -6.83 3.87
N GLU A 157 -2.24 -6.91 2.58
CA GLU A 157 -3.32 -6.12 1.97
C GLU A 157 -4.72 -6.77 2.10
N TYR A 158 -4.82 -7.98 2.64
CA TYR A 158 -6.07 -8.74 2.71
C TYR A 158 -6.66 -8.76 4.10
N PHE A 159 -7.98 -8.59 4.17
CA PHE A 159 -8.83 -8.77 5.33
C PHE A 159 -9.71 -10.01 5.14
N PHE A 160 -9.90 -10.76 6.22
CA PHE A 160 -10.65 -12.01 6.25
C PHE A 160 -11.73 -11.89 7.32
N ILE A 161 -12.97 -11.76 6.88
CA ILE A 161 -14.14 -11.65 7.75
C ILE A 161 -14.75 -13.04 7.92
N PRO A 162 -14.85 -13.60 9.14
CA PRO A 162 -15.43 -14.92 9.34
C PRO A 162 -16.91 -14.92 8.97
N LEU A 163 -17.36 -15.99 8.31
CA LEU A 163 -18.78 -16.26 8.13
C LEU A 163 -19.36 -16.84 9.42
N SER A 164 -20.56 -16.40 9.79
CA SER A 164 -21.38 -17.11 10.78
C SER A 164 -21.80 -18.49 10.25
N GLU A 165 -22.21 -19.38 11.15
CA GLU A 165 -22.67 -20.74 10.79
C GLU A 165 -23.76 -20.70 9.71
N LYS A 166 -24.75 -19.83 9.88
CA LYS A 166 -25.83 -19.63 8.91
C LYS A 166 -25.32 -19.10 7.55
N GLU A 167 -24.42 -18.12 7.56
CA GLU A 167 -23.85 -17.59 6.31
C GLU A 167 -23.00 -18.64 5.58
N GLU A 168 -22.29 -19.48 6.33
CA GLU A 168 -21.50 -20.58 5.80
C GLU A 168 -22.39 -21.66 5.16
N GLU A 169 -23.47 -22.07 5.82
CA GLU A 169 -24.45 -23.00 5.26
C GLU A 169 -25.07 -22.46 3.95
N GLU A 170 -25.52 -21.21 3.96
CA GLU A 170 -26.08 -20.56 2.77
C GLU A 170 -25.06 -20.44 1.64
N PHE A 171 -23.80 -20.15 1.98
CA PHE A 171 -22.70 -20.07 1.04
C PHE A 171 -22.43 -21.43 0.40
N LEU A 172 -22.28 -22.49 1.20
CA LEU A 172 -22.02 -23.84 0.71
C LEU A 172 -23.17 -24.36 -0.14
N ALA A 173 -24.42 -24.11 0.25
CA ALA A 173 -25.60 -24.45 -0.57
C ALA A 173 -25.63 -23.72 -1.93
N LYS A 174 -25.04 -22.52 -2.03
CA LYS A 174 -24.86 -21.83 -3.33
C LYS A 174 -23.73 -22.46 -4.14
N VAL A 175 -22.63 -22.85 -3.50
CA VAL A 175 -21.50 -23.53 -4.14
C VAL A 175 -21.94 -24.87 -4.72
N ASP A 176 -22.68 -25.68 -3.96
CA ASP A 176 -23.11 -27.02 -4.38
C ASP A 176 -24.09 -26.98 -5.57
N ARG A 177 -24.92 -25.95 -5.64
CA ARG A 177 -25.85 -25.75 -6.77
C ARG A 177 -25.15 -25.37 -8.07
N ASP A 178 -24.01 -24.70 -8.01
CA ASP A 178 -23.24 -24.28 -9.19
C ASP A 178 -21.99 -25.13 -9.38
N LYS A 179 -22.14 -26.22 -10.15
CA LYS A 179 -21.05 -27.15 -10.51
C LYS A 179 -19.84 -26.50 -11.19
N LYS A 180 -19.94 -25.23 -11.63
CA LYS A 180 -18.81 -24.49 -12.21
C LYS A 180 -17.94 -23.81 -11.15
N ILE A 181 -18.42 -23.67 -9.92
CA ILE A 181 -17.63 -23.17 -8.79
C ILE A 181 -16.68 -24.27 -8.33
N LYS A 182 -15.39 -23.94 -8.24
CA LYS A 182 -14.36 -24.88 -7.81
C LYS A 182 -13.70 -24.37 -6.54
N CYS A 183 -13.72 -25.20 -5.50
CA CYS A 183 -12.84 -25.06 -4.35
C CYS A 183 -11.49 -25.67 -4.70
N LYS A 184 -10.42 -24.88 -4.62
CA LYS A 184 -9.06 -25.38 -4.88
C LYS A 184 -8.02 -24.60 -4.08
N LYS A 185 -6.83 -25.18 -3.94
CA LYS A 185 -5.65 -24.42 -3.57
C LYS A 185 -5.34 -23.43 -4.69
N ASP A 186 -5.25 -22.16 -4.34
CA ASP A 186 -5.05 -21.09 -5.32
C ASP A 186 -4.42 -19.88 -4.62
N ARG A 187 -4.18 -18.81 -5.37
CA ARG A 187 -3.51 -17.60 -4.88
C ARG A 187 -4.41 -16.37 -4.91
N LEU A 188 -4.30 -15.50 -3.91
CA LEU A 188 -4.71 -14.11 -3.97
C LEU A 188 -3.51 -13.30 -4.50
N SER A 189 -3.69 -12.55 -5.57
CA SER A 189 -2.59 -11.84 -6.22
C SER A 189 -3.08 -10.60 -6.94
N ARG A 190 -2.32 -9.51 -6.83
CA ARG A 190 -2.36 -8.37 -7.75
C ARG A 190 -1.23 -8.46 -8.76
N ARG A 191 -1.40 -7.82 -9.93
CA ARG A 191 -0.35 -7.68 -10.92
C ARG A 191 0.88 -7.00 -10.29
N GLY A 192 2.05 -7.62 -10.38
CA GLY A 192 3.31 -7.08 -9.87
C GLY A 192 3.63 -7.43 -8.41
N GLN A 193 2.65 -7.92 -7.63
CA GLN A 193 2.88 -8.30 -6.22
C GLN A 193 3.02 -9.81 -6.05
N ARG A 194 3.77 -10.20 -5.01
CA ARG A 194 3.94 -11.61 -4.67
C ARG A 194 2.63 -12.18 -4.11
N PRO A 195 2.23 -13.39 -4.55
CA PRO A 195 0.92 -13.93 -4.25
C PRO A 195 0.81 -14.50 -2.82
N HIS A 196 -0.33 -14.30 -2.17
CA HIS A 196 -0.72 -15.06 -0.99
C HIS A 196 -1.34 -16.38 -1.42
N PHE A 197 -0.80 -17.50 -0.95
CA PHE A 197 -1.35 -18.83 -1.25
C PHE A 197 -2.38 -19.24 -0.21
N VAL A 198 -3.54 -19.69 -0.67
CA VAL A 198 -4.67 -20.10 0.16
C VAL A 198 -4.98 -21.57 -0.08
N LYS A 199 -5.09 -22.35 1.00
CA LYS A 199 -5.36 -23.80 0.93
C LYS A 199 -6.69 -24.12 0.25
N ARG A 200 -7.77 -23.41 0.62
CA ARG A 200 -9.10 -23.54 0.01
C ARG A 200 -9.59 -22.16 -0.38
N LEU A 201 -9.70 -21.92 -1.69
CA LEU A 201 -10.18 -20.67 -2.23
C LEU A 201 -11.36 -20.91 -3.16
N ILE A 202 -12.41 -20.10 -3.00
CA ILE A 202 -13.59 -20.07 -3.86
C ILE A 202 -13.78 -18.65 -4.38
N ARG A 203 -14.00 -18.53 -5.69
CA ARG A 203 -14.36 -17.26 -6.35
C ARG A 203 -15.76 -17.37 -6.91
N MET A 204 -16.67 -16.55 -6.41
CA MET A 204 -18.03 -16.48 -6.93
C MET A 204 -18.04 -15.72 -8.25
N ARG A 205 -18.69 -16.29 -9.27
CA ARG A 205 -18.84 -15.60 -10.57
C ARG A 205 -19.77 -14.39 -10.45
N ARG A 206 -20.82 -14.50 -9.65
CA ARG A 206 -21.80 -13.44 -9.39
C ARG A 206 -21.36 -12.64 -8.15
N GLY A 207 -21.33 -11.32 -8.28
CA GLY A 207 -20.96 -10.40 -7.19
C GLY A 207 -19.46 -10.29 -6.88
N ARG A 208 -18.59 -10.97 -7.65
CA ARG A 208 -17.11 -10.92 -7.49
C ARG A 208 -16.61 -11.20 -6.06
N LYS A 209 -17.38 -11.95 -5.26
CA LYS A 209 -17.01 -12.32 -3.89
C LYS A 209 -15.96 -13.43 -3.89
N VAL A 210 -15.01 -13.33 -2.98
CA VAL A 210 -13.94 -14.32 -2.78
C VAL A 210 -14.02 -14.84 -1.37
N TYR A 211 -13.89 -16.16 -1.21
CA TYR A 211 -13.95 -16.84 0.06
C TYR A 211 -12.71 -17.71 0.25
N ALA A 212 -12.15 -17.70 1.46
CA ALA A 212 -10.94 -18.41 1.84
C ALA A 212 -11.18 -19.26 3.09
N GLN A 213 -10.52 -20.42 3.16
CA GLN A 213 -10.46 -21.26 4.35
C GLN A 213 -9.11 -21.99 4.42
N GLY A 214 -8.69 -22.33 5.64
CA GLY A 214 -7.45 -23.04 5.92
C GLY A 214 -6.27 -22.07 6.05
N ILE A 215 -5.09 -22.55 5.67
CA ILE A 215 -3.86 -21.79 5.83
C ILE A 215 -3.74 -20.77 4.67
N VAL A 216 -3.47 -19.52 5.03
CA VAL A 216 -3.01 -18.47 4.12
C VAL A 216 -1.53 -18.21 4.39
N SER A 217 -0.71 -18.39 3.36
CA SER A 217 0.74 -18.25 3.46
C SER A 217 1.26 -17.23 2.46
N HIS A 218 2.13 -16.35 2.94
CA HIS A 218 2.90 -15.42 2.15
C HIS A 218 4.36 -15.49 2.60
N GLU A 219 5.30 -15.24 1.71
CA GLU A 219 6.73 -15.27 2.06
C GLU A 219 7.12 -14.17 3.07
N GLN A 220 6.40 -13.05 3.07
CA GLN A 220 6.66 -11.91 3.95
C GLN A 220 5.83 -11.92 5.23
N HIS A 221 4.96 -12.92 5.43
CA HIS A 221 4.06 -12.94 6.59
C HIS A 221 4.04 -14.29 7.27
N ASN A 222 3.78 -14.30 8.57
CA ASN A 222 3.53 -15.54 9.29
C ASN A 222 2.26 -16.19 8.74
N PRO A 223 2.21 -17.54 8.60
CA PRO A 223 1.01 -18.21 8.12
C PRO A 223 -0.22 -17.89 8.98
N LEU A 224 -1.31 -17.47 8.33
CA LEU A 224 -2.58 -17.17 8.98
C LEU A 224 -3.50 -18.41 8.88
N ILE A 225 -4.15 -18.77 9.99
CA ILE A 225 -5.07 -19.91 10.04
C ILE A 225 -6.52 -19.43 10.09
N LEU A 226 -7.29 -19.85 9.08
CA LEU A 226 -8.74 -19.62 8.95
C LEU A 226 -9.49 -20.93 9.24
N SER A 227 -10.09 -21.04 10.44
CA SER A 227 -10.80 -22.24 10.91
C SER A 227 -12.07 -22.53 10.12
N ASN A 228 -12.88 -21.51 9.88
CA ASN A 228 -14.11 -21.54 9.08
C ASN A 228 -13.95 -20.76 7.76
N TRP A 229 -15.01 -20.69 6.95
CA TRP A 229 -14.97 -19.87 5.73
C TRP A 229 -14.94 -18.39 6.08
N HIS A 230 -14.06 -17.64 5.42
CA HIS A 230 -13.96 -16.19 5.55
C HIS A 230 -14.22 -15.53 4.21
N MET A 231 -14.95 -14.41 4.21
CA MET A 231 -15.07 -13.53 3.07
C MET A 231 -13.81 -12.65 2.99
N VAL A 232 -13.21 -12.58 1.80
CA VAL A 232 -11.94 -11.90 1.57
C VAL A 232 -12.19 -10.52 0.98
N TYR A 233 -11.65 -9.50 1.66
CA TYR A 233 -11.60 -8.13 1.18
C TYR A 233 -10.17 -7.67 1.04
N ARG A 234 -9.95 -6.68 0.18
CA ARG A 234 -8.67 -6.00 0.04
C ARG A 234 -8.75 -4.61 0.67
N ASN A 235 -7.62 -4.11 1.14
CA ASN A 235 -7.50 -2.73 1.61
C ASN A 235 -7.88 -1.72 0.51
N ARG A 236 -8.13 -0.47 0.92
CA ARG A 236 -8.55 0.62 0.04
C ARG A 236 -7.40 1.40 -0.58
N GLU A 237 -6.18 0.88 -0.54
CA GLU A 237 -4.99 1.57 -1.10
C GLU A 237 -5.16 1.91 -2.59
N THR A 238 -5.94 1.13 -3.33
CA THR A 238 -6.21 1.36 -4.76
C THR A 238 -7.03 2.61 -5.05
N GLU A 239 -7.65 3.18 -4.02
CA GLU A 239 -8.41 4.42 -4.11
C GLU A 239 -7.52 5.65 -3.90
N SER A 240 -6.21 5.47 -3.66
CA SER A 240 -5.27 6.57 -3.45
C SER A 240 -4.99 7.34 -4.75
N PRO A 241 -5.06 8.67 -4.73
CA PRO A 241 -4.67 9.50 -5.87
C PRO A 241 -3.22 9.21 -6.29
N GLY A 242 -2.99 8.91 -7.57
CA GLY A 242 -1.65 8.91 -8.16
C GLY A 242 -0.81 7.63 -8.05
N ILE A 243 -1.37 6.48 -7.65
CA ILE A 243 -0.69 5.17 -7.84
C ILE A 243 -0.83 4.71 -9.31
N ASN A 244 -0.27 5.49 -10.23
CA ASN A 244 0.00 5.10 -11.62
C ASN A 244 1.52 5.00 -11.90
N GLY A 245 2.33 4.92 -10.84
CA GLY A 245 3.78 4.68 -10.90
C GLY A 245 4.15 3.44 -10.10
N PHE A 246 5.14 2.69 -10.61
CA PHE A 246 5.68 1.50 -9.97
C PHE A 246 6.09 1.79 -8.51
N VAL A 247 5.52 1.03 -7.60
CA VAL A 247 6.06 0.84 -6.26
C VAL A 247 6.72 -0.53 -6.33
N ASP A 248 8.04 -0.54 -6.52
CA ASP A 248 8.89 -1.73 -6.36
C ASP A 248 9.22 -1.93 -4.87
#